data_AF-A0A2L0VDQ7-F1
#
_entry.id   AF-A0A2L0VDQ7-F1
#
_cell.length_a   1.000
_cell.length_b   1.000
_cell.length_c   1.000
_cell.angle_alpha   90.00
_cell.angle_beta   90.00
_cell.angle_gamma   90.00
#
_symmetry.space_group_name_H-M   'P 1'
#
loop_
_entity.id
_entity.type
_entity.pdbx_description
1 polymer ?
#
loop_
_entity_poly.entity_id
_entity_poly.type
_entity_poly.pdbx_seq_one_letter_code
_entity_poly.pdbx_strand_id
1 'polypeptide(L)'
;MFAFFCLFFAILAFCCGQNSTLYPNDQPEEVIKLDAEWSCGTDSFSRFLAESTVEKDCPEKKNAINNCCVTHDKCYDDQKGLKNCDDIFCNCVEKATAGSEVCSREDAPYFCQLVRQFGEQFYNESAMSINDKVRMGPFGPVAPIVPTKVNHGNSRKKRRMRRRK
;
A
#
# COMPACT_ATOMS: atom_id res chain seq x y z
N MET A 1 44.51 11.23 11.74
CA MET A 1 45.41 10.89 10.61
C MET A 1 45.32 9.38 10.42
N PHE A 2 44.22 8.90 9.81
CA PHE A 2 44.04 8.77 8.36
C PHE A 2 45.01 7.72 7.75
N ALA A 3 44.94 6.48 8.23
CA ALA A 3 45.22 5.31 7.39
C ALA A 3 43.96 5.01 6.56
N PHE A 4 43.65 5.94 5.67
CA PHE A 4 42.60 5.86 4.67
C PHE A 4 43.18 5.20 3.41
N PHE A 5 42.34 4.51 2.62
CA PHE A 5 42.50 4.21 1.18
C PHE A 5 43.14 2.91 0.65
N CYS A 6 43.32 1.81 1.41
CA CYS A 6 43.85 0.56 0.81
C CYS A 6 42.98 -0.71 0.84
N LEU A 7 41.69 -0.66 1.22
CA LEU A 7 40.82 -1.85 1.17
C LEU A 7 39.54 -1.69 0.32
N PHE A 8 39.48 -0.66 -0.54
CA PHE A 8 38.32 -0.38 -1.39
C PHE A 8 38.41 -0.93 -2.83
N PHE A 9 39.43 -1.71 -3.21
CA PHE A 9 39.59 -2.21 -4.59
C PHE A 9 39.96 -3.69 -4.76
N ALA A 10 39.87 -4.52 -3.72
CA ALA A 10 40.24 -5.95 -3.79
C ALA A 10 39.06 -6.94 -3.84
N ILE A 11 37.81 -6.48 -4.00
CA ILE A 11 36.63 -7.37 -4.16
C ILE A 11 35.94 -7.12 -5.50
N LEU A 12 36.73 -7.09 -6.58
CA LEU A 12 36.26 -7.11 -7.97
C LEU A 12 37.00 -8.20 -8.78
N ALA A 13 37.12 -9.40 -8.21
CA ALA A 13 37.71 -10.56 -8.88
C ALA A 13 37.12 -11.91 -8.41
N PHE A 14 35.81 -11.95 -8.17
CA PHE A 14 35.06 -13.21 -8.02
C PHE A 14 33.94 -13.29 -9.08
N CYS A 15 34.31 -13.05 -10.34
CA CYS A 15 33.49 -13.40 -11.50
C CYS A 15 34.14 -14.59 -12.21
N CYS A 16 33.41 -15.69 -12.30
CA CYS A 16 33.65 -16.90 -13.09
C CYS A 16 34.75 -17.89 -12.62
N GLY A 17 34.30 -18.90 -11.86
CA GLY A 17 34.91 -20.23 -11.82
C GLY A 17 33.82 -21.29 -11.61
N GLN A 18 33.40 -21.97 -12.68
CA GLN A 18 32.44 -23.10 -12.62
C GLN A 18 33.17 -24.39 -12.18
N ASN A 19 32.57 -25.22 -11.31
CA ASN A 19 31.90 -26.46 -11.73
C ASN A 19 31.39 -27.35 -10.56
N SER A 20 30.09 -27.64 -10.62
CA SER A 20 29.39 -28.91 -10.37
C SER A 20 29.73 -29.78 -9.14
N THR A 21 28.78 -29.88 -8.20
CA THR A 21 28.16 -31.16 -7.81
C THR A 21 26.79 -30.93 -7.14
N LEU A 22 25.76 -31.56 -7.72
CA LEU A 22 24.53 -32.09 -7.12
C LEU A 22 23.95 -31.40 -5.85
N TYR A 23 22.88 -30.62 -6.03
CA TYR A 23 21.84 -30.48 -5.01
C TYR A 23 20.64 -31.38 -5.39
N PRO A 24 20.47 -32.55 -4.75
CA PRO A 24 19.17 -33.19 -4.64
C PRO A 24 18.65 -32.89 -3.23
N ASN A 25 17.84 -31.85 -3.11
CA ASN A 25 16.84 -31.80 -2.05
C ASN A 25 15.57 -31.21 -2.67
N ASP A 26 14.90 -32.07 -3.42
CA ASP A 26 13.45 -32.03 -3.60
C ASP A 26 12.85 -32.27 -2.20
N GLN A 27 12.83 -31.24 -1.37
CA GLN A 27 11.83 -31.14 -0.33
C GLN A 27 10.57 -30.66 -1.06
N PRO A 28 9.42 -31.35 -0.88
CA PRO A 28 8.17 -30.71 -1.22
C PRO A 28 8.01 -29.57 -0.22
N GLU A 29 8.56 -28.40 -0.57
CA GLU A 29 8.14 -27.14 -0.01
C GLU A 29 6.63 -27.14 -0.21
N GLU A 30 5.90 -27.18 0.90
CA GLU A 30 4.46 -27.02 0.88
C GLU A 30 4.23 -25.64 0.27
N VAL A 31 4.01 -25.62 -1.05
CA VAL A 31 3.79 -24.38 -1.80
C VAL A 31 2.55 -23.77 -1.19
N ILE A 32 2.75 -22.78 -0.31
CA ILE A 32 1.67 -22.10 0.39
C ILE A 32 0.88 -21.39 -0.68
N LYS A 33 -0.17 -22.06 -1.14
CA LYS A 33 -0.99 -21.61 -2.24
C LYS A 33 -1.71 -20.37 -1.75
N LEU A 34 -1.47 -19.26 -2.43
CA LEU A 34 -2.16 -18.03 -2.13
C LEU A 34 -3.64 -18.20 -2.52
N ASP A 35 -4.56 -17.88 -1.60
CA ASP A 35 -6.01 -18.02 -1.84
C ASP A 35 -6.56 -16.91 -2.77
N ALA A 36 -5.78 -15.84 -2.94
CA ALA A 36 -6.03 -14.70 -3.83
C ALA A 36 -4.69 -14.18 -4.37
N GLU A 37 -4.67 -13.32 -5.39
CA GLU A 37 -3.44 -12.65 -5.85
C GLU A 37 -2.84 -11.76 -4.75
N TRP A 38 -1.51 -11.68 -4.64
CA TRP A 38 -0.84 -10.83 -3.66
C TRP A 38 -1.20 -9.37 -3.91
N SER A 39 -1.80 -8.71 -2.92
CA SER A 39 -2.41 -7.39 -3.03
C SER A 39 -1.72 -6.32 -2.18
N CYS A 40 -0.85 -6.70 -1.24
CA CYS A 40 -0.12 -5.72 -0.44
C CYS A 40 0.90 -4.98 -1.28
N GLY A 41 0.81 -3.64 -1.34
CA GLY A 41 1.70 -2.77 -2.10
C GLY A 41 0.99 -2.09 -3.27
N THR A 42 1.49 -0.91 -3.64
CA THR A 42 0.80 0.01 -4.55
C THR A 42 1.36 -0.03 -5.97
N ASP A 43 2.62 -0.44 -6.14
CA ASP A 43 3.32 -0.59 -7.41
C ASP A 43 4.07 -1.94 -7.46
N SER A 44 4.58 -2.34 -8.61
CA SER A 44 5.22 -3.66 -8.78
C SER A 44 6.41 -3.87 -7.84
N PHE A 45 7.18 -2.83 -7.53
CA PHE A 45 8.34 -2.94 -6.66
C PHE A 45 7.91 -3.05 -5.19
N SER A 46 7.00 -2.19 -4.73
CA SER A 46 6.48 -2.29 -3.35
C SER A 46 5.71 -3.58 -3.09
N ARG A 47 4.98 -4.09 -4.09
CA ARG A 47 4.31 -5.41 -4.03
C ARG A 47 5.31 -6.54 -3.87
N PHE A 48 6.32 -6.57 -4.74
CA PHE A 48 7.37 -7.59 -4.69
C PHE A 48 8.11 -7.59 -3.35
N LEU A 49 8.47 -6.40 -2.84
CA LEU A 49 9.16 -6.28 -1.55
C LEU A 49 8.28 -6.76 -0.39
N ALA A 50 7.01 -6.36 -0.37
CA ALA A 50 6.08 -6.77 0.68
C ALA A 50 5.88 -8.29 0.64
N GLU A 51 5.71 -8.88 -0.54
CA GLU A 51 5.54 -10.32 -0.71
C GLU A 51 6.77 -11.08 -0.24
N SER A 52 7.96 -10.66 -0.70
CA SER A 52 9.23 -11.31 -0.37
C SER A 52 9.54 -11.25 1.12
N THR A 53 9.18 -10.15 1.79
CA THR A 53 9.36 -10.00 3.24
C THR A 53 8.51 -11.03 3.98
N VAL A 54 7.21 -11.09 3.68
CA VAL A 54 6.29 -12.02 4.34
C VAL A 54 6.60 -13.48 4.03
N GLU A 55 6.96 -13.79 2.78
CA GLU A 55 7.35 -15.14 2.36
C GLU A 55 8.62 -15.62 3.07
N LYS A 56 9.53 -14.71 3.39
CA LYS A 56 10.76 -15.03 4.12
C LYS A 56 10.52 -15.17 5.63
N ASP A 57 9.77 -14.26 6.23
CA ASP A 57 9.72 -14.11 7.69
C ASP A 57 8.57 -14.92 8.33
N CYS A 58 7.45 -15.09 7.61
CA CYS A 58 6.32 -15.94 8.05
C CYS A 58 5.47 -16.41 6.86
N PRO A 59 5.98 -17.36 6.05
CA PRO A 59 5.28 -17.87 4.88
C PRO A 59 3.89 -18.43 5.24
N GLU A 60 3.73 -19.05 6.41
CA GLU A 60 2.46 -19.60 6.90
C GLU A 60 1.39 -18.54 7.18
N LYS A 61 1.78 -17.26 7.27
CA LYS A 61 0.87 -16.12 7.47
C LYS A 61 0.58 -15.36 6.18
N LYS A 62 1.20 -15.72 5.05
CA LYS A 62 1.11 -15.01 3.77
C LYS A 62 -0.35 -14.74 3.36
N ASN A 63 -1.22 -15.75 3.42
CA ASN A 63 -2.65 -15.61 3.12
C ASN A 63 -3.37 -14.66 4.09
N ALA A 64 -3.11 -14.78 5.39
CA ALA A 64 -3.77 -13.96 6.41
C ALA A 64 -3.39 -12.48 6.27
N ILE A 65 -2.11 -12.19 6.03
CA ILE A 65 -1.62 -10.82 5.82
C ILE A 65 -2.17 -10.25 4.50
N ASN A 66 -2.17 -11.04 3.42
CA ASN A 66 -2.72 -10.59 2.14
C ASN A 66 -4.20 -10.19 2.25
N ASN A 67 -5.00 -10.95 3.01
CA ASN A 67 -6.41 -10.61 3.26
C ASN A 67 -6.59 -9.27 3.98
N CYS A 68 -5.63 -8.86 4.83
CA CYS A 68 -5.64 -7.53 5.43
C CYS A 68 -5.48 -6.44 4.37
N CYS A 69 -4.60 -6.64 3.40
CA CYS A 69 -4.36 -5.70 2.30
C CYS A 69 -5.59 -5.58 1.39
N VAL A 70 -6.17 -6.71 0.98
CA VAL A 70 -7.41 -6.73 0.18
C VAL A 70 -8.54 -5.95 0.89
N THR A 71 -8.65 -6.12 2.22
CA THR A 71 -9.66 -5.42 3.01
C THR A 71 -9.37 -3.93 3.15
N HIS A 72 -8.09 -3.55 3.27
CA HIS A 72 -7.64 -2.16 3.37
C HIS A 72 -7.86 -1.39 2.07
N ASP A 73 -7.47 -1.97 0.93
CA ASP A 73 -7.71 -1.41 -0.40
C ASP A 73 -9.21 -1.19 -0.62
N LYS A 74 -10.04 -2.18 -0.24
CA LYS A 74 -11.50 -2.01 -0.29
C LYS A 74 -12.00 -0.90 0.63
N CYS A 75 -11.42 -0.72 1.81
CA CYS A 75 -11.78 0.35 2.73
C CYS A 75 -11.46 1.73 2.15
N TYR A 76 -10.32 1.84 1.46
CA TYR A 76 -9.92 3.03 0.71
C TYR A 76 -10.87 3.29 -0.44
N ASP A 77 -11.18 2.30 -1.27
CA ASP A 77 -12.15 2.43 -2.36
C ASP A 77 -13.55 2.84 -1.88
N ASP A 78 -14.00 2.26 -0.75
CA ASP A 78 -15.28 2.60 -0.12
C ASP A 78 -15.23 3.97 0.60
N GLN A 79 -14.07 4.63 0.64
CA GLN A 79 -13.85 5.96 1.25
C GLN A 79 -14.34 6.04 2.71
N LYS A 80 -14.05 5.02 3.51
CA LYS A 80 -14.51 4.91 4.92
C LYS A 80 -13.68 5.74 5.92
N GLY A 81 -12.86 6.66 5.43
CA GLY A 81 -11.97 7.53 6.21
C GLY A 81 -10.57 6.93 6.40
N LEU A 82 -9.54 7.68 6.02
CA LEU A 82 -8.12 7.29 6.05
C LEU A 82 -7.73 6.64 7.39
N LYS A 83 -7.82 7.39 8.49
CA LYS A 83 -7.44 6.90 9.82
C LYS A 83 -8.21 5.64 10.23
N ASN A 84 -9.50 5.57 9.88
CA ASN A 84 -10.32 4.41 10.21
C ASN A 84 -9.86 3.17 9.44
N CYS A 85 -9.58 3.31 8.15
CA CYS A 85 -9.04 2.22 7.33
C CYS A 85 -7.66 1.76 7.82
N ASP A 86 -6.76 2.69 8.14
CA ASP A 86 -5.44 2.36 8.66
C ASP A 86 -5.50 1.68 10.02
N ASP A 87 -6.37 2.13 10.93
CA ASP A 87 -6.56 1.48 12.23
C ASP A 87 -7.12 0.06 12.08
N ILE A 88 -8.05 -0.18 11.14
CA ILE A 88 -8.55 -1.52 10.83
C ILE A 88 -7.42 -2.40 10.27
N PHE A 89 -6.63 -1.88 9.34
CA PHE A 89 -5.50 -2.58 8.76
C PHE A 89 -4.45 -2.96 9.81
N CYS A 90 -4.02 -2.01 10.64
CA CYS A 90 -3.05 -2.23 11.71
C CYS A 90 -3.51 -3.34 12.67
N ASN A 91 -4.78 -3.31 13.09
CA ASN A 91 -5.34 -4.38 13.93
C ASN A 91 -5.44 -5.73 13.21
N CYS A 92 -5.67 -5.72 11.89
CA CYS A 92 -5.72 -6.94 11.09
C CYS A 92 -4.34 -7.58 11.00
N VAL A 93 -3.30 -6.83 10.64
CA VAL A 93 -1.94 -7.37 10.49
C VAL A 93 -1.38 -7.86 11.81
N GLU A 94 -1.63 -7.17 12.92
CA GLU A 94 -1.25 -7.62 14.27
C GLU A 94 -1.85 -9.00 14.61
N LYS A 95 -3.13 -9.21 14.29
CA LYS A 95 -3.80 -10.51 14.50
C LYS A 95 -3.33 -11.58 13.52
N ALA A 96 -3.08 -11.20 12.25
CA ALA A 96 -2.63 -12.11 11.22
C ALA A 96 -1.23 -12.67 11.53
N THR A 97 -0.35 -11.84 12.09
CA THR A 97 1.02 -12.23 12.44
C THR A 97 1.16 -12.84 13.83
N ALA A 98 0.08 -12.89 14.61
CA ALA A 98 0.10 -13.48 15.95
C ALA A 98 0.63 -14.92 15.93
N GLY A 99 1.56 -15.20 16.85
CA GLY A 99 2.26 -16.49 16.96
C GLY A 99 3.57 -16.59 16.17
N SER A 100 3.90 -15.61 15.30
CA SER A 100 5.24 -15.45 14.72
C SER A 100 5.97 -14.32 15.41
N GLU A 101 7.15 -14.58 16.01
CA GLU A 101 7.89 -13.56 16.75
C GLU A 101 8.36 -12.42 15.83
N VAL A 102 8.95 -12.75 14.67
CA VAL A 102 9.45 -11.77 13.71
C VAL A 102 8.30 -10.96 13.13
N CYS A 103 7.30 -11.62 12.52
CA CYS A 103 6.22 -10.91 11.88
C CYS A 103 5.33 -10.12 12.84
N SER A 104 5.17 -10.57 14.08
CA SER A 104 4.40 -9.82 15.09
C SER A 104 5.16 -8.60 15.61
N ARG A 105 6.47 -8.71 15.81
CA ARG A 105 7.27 -7.64 16.45
C ARG A 105 7.90 -6.67 15.45
N GLU A 106 8.12 -7.07 14.22
CA GLU A 106 8.82 -6.29 13.20
C GLU A 106 7.90 -5.96 12.01
N ASP A 107 7.36 -6.96 11.31
CA ASP A 107 6.62 -6.70 10.07
C ASP A 107 5.27 -6.03 10.28
N ALA A 108 4.47 -6.50 11.24
CA ALA A 108 3.18 -5.89 11.55
C ALA A 108 3.29 -4.39 11.91
N PRO A 109 4.18 -3.96 12.84
CA PRO A 109 4.35 -2.54 13.10
C PRO A 109 4.96 -1.78 11.91
N TYR A 110 5.83 -2.41 11.12
CA TYR A 110 6.38 -1.79 9.90
C TYR A 110 5.29 -1.50 8.86
N PHE A 111 4.49 -2.50 8.49
CA PHE A 111 3.36 -2.33 7.56
C PHE A 111 2.36 -1.28 8.07
N CYS A 112 2.02 -1.32 9.36
CA CYS A 112 1.13 -0.32 9.97
C CYS A 112 1.70 1.11 9.87
N GLN A 113 3.01 1.29 10.09
CA GLN A 113 3.67 2.59 9.96
C GLN A 113 3.67 3.09 8.52
N LEU A 114 3.94 2.22 7.54
CA LEU A 114 3.95 2.58 6.13
C LEU A 114 2.60 3.15 5.66
N VAL A 115 1.49 2.48 5.97
CA VAL A 115 0.17 2.98 5.56
C VAL A 115 -0.18 4.29 6.24
N ARG A 116 0.21 4.49 7.51
CA ARG A 116 -0.03 5.75 8.23
C ARG A 116 0.82 6.90 7.72
N GLN A 117 2.04 6.64 7.27
CA GLN A 117 2.97 7.67 6.81
C GLN A 117 2.76 8.04 5.35
N PHE A 118 2.42 7.06 4.50
CA PHE A 118 2.36 7.25 3.05
C PHE A 118 0.97 7.00 2.45
N GLY A 119 0.00 6.53 3.23
CA GLY A 119 -1.31 6.10 2.74
C GLY A 119 -2.25 7.24 2.31
N GLU A 120 -2.03 8.47 2.74
CA GLU A 120 -2.93 9.60 2.43
C GLU A 120 -3.08 9.83 0.92
N GLN A 121 -1.97 9.75 0.17
CA GLN A 121 -2.00 9.92 -1.28
C GLN A 121 -2.86 8.83 -1.94
N PHE A 122 -2.61 7.57 -1.61
CA PHE A 122 -3.33 6.42 -2.18
C PHE A 122 -4.81 6.42 -1.79
N TYR A 123 -5.14 6.83 -0.56
CA TYR A 123 -6.53 6.99 -0.12
C TYR A 123 -7.28 8.02 -0.97
N ASN A 124 -6.63 9.16 -1.27
CA ASN A 124 -7.22 10.20 -2.11
C ASN A 124 -7.37 9.76 -3.58
N GLU A 125 -6.40 9.02 -4.11
CA GLU A 125 -6.43 8.47 -5.46
C GLU A 125 -7.56 7.42 -5.62
N SER A 126 -7.81 6.59 -4.60
CA SER A 126 -8.95 5.66 -4.58
C SER A 126 -10.31 6.39 -4.69
N ALA A 127 -10.42 7.63 -4.23
CA ALA A 127 -11.65 8.43 -4.38
C ALA A 127 -11.90 8.84 -5.85
N MET A 128 -10.84 9.03 -6.63
CA MET A 128 -10.93 9.39 -8.04
C MET A 128 -11.35 8.20 -8.89
N SER A 129 -10.87 6.99 -8.57
CA SER A 129 -11.26 5.76 -9.26
C SER A 129 -12.78 5.48 -9.17
N ILE A 130 -13.43 5.88 -8.07
CA ILE A 130 -14.88 5.83 -7.91
C ILE A 130 -15.58 6.86 -8.82
N ASN A 131 -15.06 8.08 -8.90
CA ASN A 131 -15.63 9.12 -9.75
C ASN A 131 -15.48 8.80 -11.25
N ASP A 132 -14.46 8.05 -11.65
CA ASP A 132 -14.29 7.53 -13.01
C ASP A 132 -15.23 6.35 -13.30
N LYS A 133 -15.49 5.47 -12.32
CA LYS A 133 -16.54 4.43 -12.42
C LYS A 133 -17.95 5.01 -12.54
N VAL A 134 -18.20 6.21 -12.00
CA VAL A 134 -19.47 6.95 -12.17
C VAL A 134 -19.53 7.71 -13.52
N ARG A 135 -18.40 7.93 -14.20
CA ARG A 135 -18.29 8.79 -15.40
C ARG A 135 -18.05 8.07 -16.73
N MET A 136 -18.14 6.75 -16.81
CA MET A 136 -18.05 6.03 -18.08
C MET A 136 -19.41 6.05 -18.81
N GLY A 137 -19.73 7.19 -19.42
CA GLY A 137 -20.79 7.29 -20.42
C GLY A 137 -20.31 6.81 -21.80
N PRO A 138 -21.22 6.54 -22.75
CA PRO A 138 -20.91 5.97 -24.07
C PRO A 138 -20.03 6.84 -24.99
N PHE A 139 -19.57 8.01 -24.54
CA PHE A 139 -18.82 8.99 -25.33
C PHE A 139 -17.44 9.37 -24.74
N GLY A 140 -16.92 8.59 -23.78
CA GLY A 140 -15.59 8.81 -23.22
C GLY A 140 -15.54 9.71 -21.98
N PRO A 141 -14.34 10.10 -21.50
CA PRO A 141 -14.15 10.78 -20.23
C PRO A 141 -14.79 12.18 -20.23
N VAL A 142 -15.83 12.35 -19.43
CA VAL A 142 -16.47 13.66 -19.21
C VAL A 142 -15.63 14.44 -18.22
N ALA A 143 -15.29 15.70 -18.51
CA ALA A 143 -14.53 16.56 -17.60
C ALA A 143 -15.13 16.54 -16.16
N PRO A 144 -14.28 16.58 -15.11
CA PRO A 144 -14.74 16.70 -13.73
C PRO A 144 -15.63 17.94 -13.60
N ILE A 145 -16.84 17.76 -13.05
CA ILE A 145 -17.63 18.87 -12.56
C ILE A 145 -16.94 19.24 -11.26
N VAL A 146 -16.00 20.17 -11.33
CA VAL A 146 -15.54 20.87 -10.14
C VAL A 146 -16.78 21.58 -9.59
N PRO A 147 -17.31 21.22 -8.41
CA PRO A 147 -18.31 22.06 -7.78
C PRO A 147 -17.62 23.38 -7.49
N THR A 148 -17.92 24.39 -8.29
CA THR A 148 -17.56 25.76 -7.94
C THR A 148 -18.17 26.01 -6.57
N LYS A 149 -17.33 26.30 -5.57
CA LYS A 149 -17.82 26.82 -4.29
C LYS A 149 -18.61 28.08 -4.62
N VAL A 150 -19.94 27.96 -4.68
CA VAL A 150 -20.83 29.11 -4.75
C VAL A 150 -20.64 29.85 -3.44
N ASN A 151 -19.87 30.92 -3.47
CA ASN A 151 -19.75 31.88 -2.39
C ASN A 151 -21.15 32.47 -2.13
N HIS A 152 -21.91 31.87 -1.21
CA HIS A 152 -23.16 32.41 -0.68
C HIS A 152 -22.86 33.56 0.32
N GLY A 153 -22.00 34.49 -0.09
CA GLY A 153 -21.73 35.73 0.62
C GLY A 153 -22.18 36.89 -0.27
N ASN A 154 -23.15 37.67 0.22
CA ASN A 154 -23.43 39.06 -0.18
C ASN A 154 -24.66 39.39 -1.06
N SER A 155 -25.71 38.56 -1.09
CA SER A 155 -26.99 38.93 -1.74
C SER A 155 -28.08 39.46 -0.78
N ARG A 156 -27.91 39.35 0.55
CA ARG A 156 -28.91 39.84 1.53
C ARG A 156 -28.87 41.35 1.81
N LYS A 157 -27.75 42.06 1.58
CA LYS A 157 -27.66 43.50 1.85
C LYS A 157 -28.26 44.40 0.76
N LYS A 158 -28.24 44.00 -0.51
CA LYS A 158 -28.80 44.81 -1.63
C LYS A 158 -30.33 44.86 -1.67
N ARG A 159 -31.04 43.90 -1.04
CA ARG A 159 -32.52 43.89 -0.96
C ARG A 159 -33.09 44.85 0.08
N ARG A 160 -32.30 45.29 1.07
CA ARG A 160 -32.77 46.17 2.16
C ARG A 160 -32.68 47.68 1.83
N MET A 161 -31.90 48.08 0.81
CA MET A 161 -31.84 49.47 0.34
C MET A 161 -32.86 49.81 -0.75
N ARG A 162 -33.50 48.84 -1.40
CA ARG A 162 -34.56 49.09 -2.41
C ARG A 162 -35.99 49.21 -1.84
N ARG A 163 -36.16 49.09 -0.53
CA ARG A 163 -37.46 49.28 0.17
C ARG A 163 -37.55 50.61 0.94
N ARG A 164 -36.62 51.54 0.72
CA ARG A 164 -36.58 52.88 1.36
C ARG A 164 -36.41 54.02 0.34
N LYS A 165 -36.92 53.83 -0.88
CA LYS A 165 -37.16 54.91 -1.83
C LYS A 165 -38.60 54.82 -2.30
#